data_AF-A0AAE6WI59-F1
#
_entry.id   AF-A0AAE6WI59-F1
#
_cell.length_a   1.000
_cell.length_b   1.000
_cell.length_c   1.000
_cell.angle_alpha   90.00
_cell.angle_beta   90.00
_cell.angle_gamma   90.00
#
_symmetry.space_group_name_H-M   'P 1'
#
loop_
_entity.id
_entity.type
_entity.pdbx_description
1 polymer ?
#
loop_
_entity_poly.entity_id
_entity_poly.type
_entity_poly.pdbx_seq_one_letter_code
_entity_poly.pdbx_strand_id
1 'polypeptide(L)'
;MRVVALHQENMMTIERHLKSEQLVDLVEYIDMMGYGEGVYKTGPAMVSLPTDQFFADEVDFKAYAPISVEVDLEENPFDWQETLDIPEAVTETVRFGDEINDAYQKILDFLKEKDLPIPERFFMVFTPIYADYWVDFIFPIKPIEEK
;
A
#
# COMPACT_ATOMS: atom_id res chain seq x y z
N MET A 1 -6.52 7.72 15.14
CA MET A 1 -5.44 8.18 14.27
C MET A 1 -4.17 8.40 15.04
N ARG A 2 -3.07 7.95 14.43
CA ARG A 2 -1.70 8.08 14.95
C ARG A 2 -0.84 8.70 13.87
N VAL A 3 0.27 9.30 14.27
CA VAL A 3 1.32 9.74 13.35
C VAL A 3 2.40 8.67 13.35
N VAL A 4 2.81 8.24 12.16
CA VAL A 4 3.82 7.21 11.93
C VAL A 4 4.81 7.64 10.87
N ALA A 5 5.94 6.94 10.81
CA ALA A 5 6.86 6.95 9.68
C ALA A 5 6.98 5.52 9.16
N LEU A 6 7.21 5.37 7.86
CA LEU A 6 7.43 4.08 7.21
C LEU A 6 8.68 4.17 6.36
N HIS A 7 9.61 3.25 6.58
CA HIS A 7 10.80 3.06 5.75
C HIS A 7 10.81 1.61 5.30
N GLN A 8 10.80 1.40 3.99
CA GLN A 8 10.87 0.08 3.39
C GLN A 8 11.97 0.06 2.32
N GLU A 9 12.78 -0.99 2.36
CA GLU A 9 13.80 -1.25 1.35
C GLU A 9 13.44 -2.51 0.57
N ASN A 10 14.02 -2.63 -0.62
CA ASN A 10 13.99 -3.82 -1.46
C ASN A 10 12.56 -4.31 -1.75
N MET A 11 11.88 -3.60 -2.65
CA MET A 11 10.53 -3.98 -3.06
C MET A 11 10.48 -4.26 -4.55
N MET A 12 9.85 -5.37 -4.87
CA MET A 12 9.34 -5.60 -6.21
C MET A 12 8.01 -4.86 -6.34
N THR A 13 7.78 -4.17 -7.45
CA THR A 13 6.60 -3.33 -7.66
C THR A 13 5.91 -3.62 -8.98
N ILE A 14 4.62 -3.31 -9.05
CA ILE A 14 3.81 -3.50 -10.25
C ILE A 14 2.72 -2.44 -10.29
N GLU A 15 2.62 -1.74 -11.41
CA GLU A 15 1.55 -0.78 -11.67
C GLU A 15 0.49 -1.39 -12.56
N ARG A 16 -0.79 -1.28 -12.18
CA ARG A 16 -1.91 -1.71 -13.03
C ARG A 16 -3.10 -0.79 -12.86
N HIS A 17 -3.90 -0.77 -13.92
CA HIS A 17 -5.25 -0.26 -13.91
C HIS A 17 -6.21 -1.45 -13.78
N LEU A 18 -6.94 -1.55 -12.68
CA LEU A 18 -7.85 -2.68 -12.38
C LEU A 18 -9.17 -2.17 -11.81
N LYS A 19 -10.16 -3.05 -11.76
CA LYS A 19 -11.36 -2.77 -10.96
C LYS A 19 -11.04 -2.82 -9.47
N SER A 20 -11.69 -1.97 -8.68
CA SER A 20 -11.50 -1.91 -7.22
C SER A 20 -11.74 -3.26 -6.53
N GLU A 21 -12.70 -4.06 -7.01
CA GLU A 21 -12.98 -5.41 -6.50
C GLU A 21 -11.82 -6.41 -6.65
N GLN A 22 -10.90 -6.16 -7.59
CA GLN A 22 -9.77 -7.04 -7.89
C GLN A 22 -8.53 -6.74 -7.04
N LEU A 23 -8.57 -5.71 -6.19
CA LEU A 23 -7.41 -5.28 -5.42
C LEU A 23 -6.94 -6.35 -4.43
N VAL A 24 -7.89 -6.99 -3.74
CA VAL A 24 -7.59 -8.04 -2.76
C VAL A 24 -6.99 -9.26 -3.42
N ASP A 25 -7.57 -9.70 -4.54
CA ASP A 25 -7.06 -10.85 -5.29
C ASP A 25 -5.60 -10.64 -5.73
N LEU A 26 -5.23 -9.42 -6.09
CA LEU A 26 -3.86 -9.10 -6.44
C LEU A 26 -2.93 -9.08 -5.23
N VAL A 27 -3.37 -8.51 -4.11
CA VAL A 27 -2.60 -8.53 -2.86
C VAL A 27 -2.35 -9.97 -2.43
N GLU A 28 -3.37 -10.83 -2.50
CA GLU A 28 -3.25 -12.27 -2.23
C GLU A 28 -2.26 -12.95 -3.18
N TYR A 29 -2.35 -12.64 -4.47
CA TYR A 29 -1.43 -13.16 -5.47
C TYR A 29 0.03 -12.79 -5.15
N ILE A 30 0.29 -11.51 -4.82
CA ILE A 30 1.62 -11.03 -4.43
C ILE A 30 2.07 -11.70 -3.13
N ASP A 31 1.19 -11.86 -2.15
CA ASP A 31 1.54 -12.49 -0.88
C ASP A 31 1.88 -13.98 -1.03
N MET A 32 1.28 -14.66 -1.99
CA MET A 32 1.42 -16.10 -2.20
C MET A 32 2.43 -16.49 -3.29
N MET A 33 2.87 -15.55 -4.14
CA MET A 33 3.79 -15.88 -5.23
C MET A 33 5.16 -16.33 -4.72
N GLY A 34 5.76 -17.28 -5.44
CA GLY A 34 7.16 -17.65 -5.23
C GLY A 34 8.07 -16.63 -5.90
N TYR A 35 9.04 -16.10 -5.15
CA TYR A 35 9.98 -15.07 -5.62
C TYR A 35 11.30 -15.63 -6.18
N GLY A 36 11.42 -16.96 -6.27
CA GLY A 36 12.65 -17.65 -6.65
C GLY A 36 13.39 -18.27 -5.45
N GLU A 37 14.39 -19.10 -5.75
CA GLU A 37 15.16 -19.79 -4.71
C GLU A 37 15.99 -18.80 -3.89
N GLY A 38 15.86 -18.86 -2.57
CA GLY A 38 16.60 -17.98 -1.64
C GLY A 38 16.04 -16.56 -1.51
N VAL A 39 14.90 -16.27 -2.14
CA VAL A 39 14.23 -14.97 -2.07
C VAL A 39 13.01 -15.09 -1.16
N TYR A 40 12.95 -14.25 -0.13
CA TYR A 40 11.91 -14.30 0.88
C TYR A 40 11.20 -12.97 0.97
N LYS A 41 9.88 -13.01 1.18
CA LYS A 41 9.11 -11.83 1.53
C LYS A 41 9.52 -11.33 2.91
N THR A 42 9.77 -10.03 3.04
CA THR A 42 10.26 -9.40 4.29
C THR A 42 9.17 -8.66 5.05
N GLY A 43 7.99 -8.49 4.46
CA GLY A 43 6.87 -7.76 5.08
C GLY A 43 5.53 -8.02 4.40
N PRO A 44 4.44 -7.42 4.90
CA PRO A 44 3.13 -7.42 4.22
C PRO A 44 3.21 -6.73 2.85
N ALA A 45 2.31 -7.09 1.92
CA ALA A 45 2.19 -6.33 0.69
C ALA A 45 1.57 -4.96 0.98
N MET A 46 2.00 -3.98 0.21
CA MET A 46 1.49 -2.62 0.26
C MET A 46 0.91 -2.29 -1.11
N VAL A 47 -0.10 -1.44 -1.14
CA VAL A 47 -0.60 -0.84 -2.38
C VAL A 47 -0.73 0.66 -2.18
N SER A 48 -0.44 1.44 -3.21
CA SER A 48 -0.73 2.87 -3.22
C SER A 48 -1.76 3.19 -4.29
N LEU A 49 -2.72 4.06 -3.95
CA LEU A 49 -3.77 4.53 -4.84
C LEU A 49 -3.83 6.06 -4.83
N PRO A 50 -4.16 6.71 -5.95
CA PRO A 50 -4.56 8.11 -5.95
C PRO A 50 -5.70 8.33 -4.96
N THR A 51 -5.58 9.40 -4.18
CA THR A 51 -6.55 9.70 -3.12
C THR A 51 -7.94 9.92 -3.70
N ASP A 52 -8.05 10.57 -4.86
CA ASP A 52 -9.31 10.84 -5.55
C ASP A 52 -9.97 9.60 -6.20
N GLN A 53 -9.26 8.48 -6.30
CA GLN A 53 -9.75 7.25 -6.92
C GLN A 53 -10.26 6.20 -5.92
N PHE A 54 -10.19 6.43 -4.60
CA PHE A 54 -10.56 5.38 -3.62
C PHE A 54 -11.99 4.81 -3.79
N PHE A 55 -12.95 5.65 -4.20
CA PHE A 55 -14.34 5.24 -4.46
C PHE A 55 -14.63 4.98 -5.94
N ALA A 56 -13.62 4.94 -6.80
CA ALA A 56 -13.80 4.68 -8.21
C ALA A 56 -14.00 3.17 -8.46
N ASP A 57 -14.77 2.85 -9.51
CA ASP A 57 -14.96 1.46 -9.94
C ASP A 57 -13.67 0.89 -10.54
N GLU A 58 -12.86 1.74 -11.18
CA GLU A 58 -11.55 1.42 -11.73
C GLU A 58 -10.50 2.31 -11.08
N VAL A 59 -9.37 1.71 -10.70
CA VAL A 59 -8.32 2.35 -9.93
C VAL A 59 -6.96 2.07 -10.56
N ASP A 60 -6.15 3.13 -10.65
CA ASP A 60 -4.73 3.03 -10.86
C ASP A 60 -4.08 2.73 -9.51
N PHE A 61 -3.37 1.61 -9.39
CA PHE A 61 -2.62 1.34 -8.19
C PHE A 61 -1.22 0.82 -8.52
N LYS A 62 -0.31 1.04 -7.58
CA LYS A 62 1.02 0.44 -7.54
C LYS A 62 1.06 -0.49 -6.35
N ALA A 63 1.35 -1.76 -6.56
CA ALA A 63 1.60 -2.70 -5.49
C ALA A 63 3.10 -2.83 -5.22
N TYR A 64 3.44 -3.09 -3.97
CA TYR A 64 4.81 -3.22 -3.47
C TYR A 64 4.89 -4.52 -2.67
N ALA A 65 5.84 -5.35 -3.04
CA ALA A 65 6.15 -6.61 -2.41
C ALA A 65 7.54 -6.50 -1.77
N PRO A 66 7.63 -6.27 -0.45
CA PRO A 66 8.90 -6.28 0.25
C PRO A 66 9.56 -7.66 0.17
N ILE A 67 10.78 -7.72 -0.36
CA ILE A 67 11.55 -8.96 -0.48
C ILE A 67 12.99 -8.80 0.01
N SER A 68 13.67 -9.92 0.24
CA SER A 68 14.96 -9.94 0.94
C SER A 68 16.12 -9.39 0.12
N VAL A 69 16.03 -9.48 -1.20
CA VAL A 69 17.10 -9.10 -2.14
C VAL A 69 16.49 -8.67 -3.46
N GLU A 70 17.19 -7.81 -4.19
CA GLU A 70 16.90 -7.51 -5.59
C GLU A 70 16.98 -8.78 -6.43
N VAL A 71 15.98 -8.95 -7.28
CA VAL A 71 15.86 -10.08 -8.19
C VAL A 71 15.77 -9.55 -9.60
N ASP A 72 16.66 -10.04 -10.46
CA ASP A 72 16.56 -9.82 -11.89
C ASP A 72 15.57 -10.85 -12.44
N LEU A 73 14.32 -10.42 -12.60
CA LEU A 73 13.26 -11.29 -13.06
C LEU A 73 13.18 -11.16 -14.59
N GLU A 74 14.05 -11.88 -15.29
CA GLU A 74 13.97 -12.01 -16.75
C GLU A 74 12.51 -12.35 -17.15
N GLU A 75 11.89 -11.49 -17.97
CA GLU A 75 10.50 -11.59 -18.47
C GLU A 75 9.34 -11.34 -17.48
N ASN A 76 9.57 -10.68 -16.35
CA ASN A 76 8.50 -10.40 -15.39
C ASN A 76 8.03 -8.93 -15.49
N PRO A 77 6.72 -8.62 -15.42
CA PRO A 77 6.24 -7.27 -15.63
C PRO A 77 6.27 -6.44 -14.34
N PHE A 78 7.31 -6.69 -13.52
CA PHE A 78 7.54 -6.06 -12.24
C PHE A 78 8.78 -5.18 -12.32
N ASP A 79 8.68 -4.02 -11.69
CA ASP A 79 9.77 -3.05 -11.56
C ASP A 79 10.41 -3.18 -10.18
N TRP A 80 11.61 -2.61 -10.03
CA TRP A 80 12.32 -2.58 -8.76
C TRP A 80 12.21 -1.21 -8.09
N GLN A 81 11.98 -1.21 -6.77
CA GLN A 81 12.01 -0.04 -5.92
C GLN A 81 13.01 -0.32 -4.79
N GLU A 82 14.14 0.37 -4.80
CA GLU A 82 15.19 0.21 -3.79
C GLU A 82 14.70 0.70 -2.44
N THR A 83 14.01 1.85 -2.41
CA THR A 83 13.53 2.46 -1.18
C THR A 83 12.18 3.16 -1.35
N LEU A 84 11.34 3.05 -0.33
CA LEU A 84 10.15 3.87 -0.08
C LEU A 84 10.26 4.44 1.33
N ASP A 85 10.46 5.75 1.42
CA ASP A 85 10.50 6.48 2.70
C ASP A 85 9.32 7.45 2.79
N ILE A 86 8.49 7.22 3.82
CA ILE A 86 7.36 8.05 4.22
C ILE A 86 7.71 8.62 5.60
N PRO A 87 8.33 9.81 5.66
CA PRO A 87 8.89 10.34 6.90
C PRO A 87 7.81 10.73 7.92
N GLU A 88 6.60 11.04 7.46
CA GLU A 88 5.46 11.34 8.33
C GLU A 88 4.13 11.08 7.62
N ALA A 89 3.27 10.28 8.26
CA ALA A 89 1.94 9.95 7.78
C ALA A 89 0.93 9.85 8.92
N VAL A 90 -0.33 10.16 8.62
CA VAL A 90 -1.47 9.85 9.47
C VAL A 90 -1.96 8.44 9.13
N THR A 91 -2.20 7.64 10.16
CA THR A 91 -2.69 6.27 9.98
C THR A 91 -3.92 5.94 10.82
N GLU A 92 -4.77 5.08 10.27
CA GLU A 92 -5.84 4.38 10.95
C GLU A 92 -5.86 2.92 10.47
N THR A 93 -5.96 1.99 11.42
CA THR A 93 -6.04 0.56 11.18
C THR A 93 -7.49 0.12 11.30
N VAL A 94 -8.01 -0.57 10.29
CA VAL A 94 -9.37 -1.12 10.30
C VAL A 94 -9.43 -2.53 9.75
N ARG A 95 -10.49 -3.25 10.08
CA ARG A 95 -10.77 -4.53 9.42
C ARG A 95 -11.21 -4.25 7.98
N PHE A 96 -10.67 -5.01 7.04
CA PHE A 96 -11.09 -4.93 5.64
C PHE A 96 -12.55 -5.36 5.48
N GLY A 97 -13.29 -4.70 4.58
CA GLY A 97 -14.73 -4.90 4.38
C GLY A 97 -15.52 -3.63 4.71
N ASP A 98 -16.54 -3.75 5.56
CA ASP A 98 -17.54 -2.68 5.75
C ASP A 98 -16.98 -1.39 6.37
N GLU A 99 -15.86 -1.47 7.12
CA GLU A 99 -15.33 -0.33 7.87
C GLU A 99 -14.37 0.57 7.05
N ILE A 100 -13.97 0.15 5.83
CA ILE A 100 -12.91 0.84 5.09
C ILE A 100 -13.33 2.24 4.62
N ASN A 101 -14.60 2.39 4.23
CA ASN A 101 -15.13 3.64 3.70
C ASN A 101 -15.21 4.70 4.81
N ASP A 102 -15.68 4.29 5.99
CA ASP A 102 -15.76 5.15 7.17
C ASP A 102 -14.36 5.54 7.64
N ALA A 103 -13.39 4.61 7.63
CA ALA A 103 -12.01 4.87 8.00
C ALA A 103 -11.34 5.91 7.10
N TYR A 104 -11.51 5.74 5.78
CA TYR A 104 -10.99 6.67 4.78
C TYR A 104 -11.58 8.07 4.97
N GLN A 105 -12.91 8.19 5.11
CA GLN A 105 -13.56 9.47 5.32
C GLN A 105 -13.10 10.13 6.64
N LYS A 106 -12.97 9.34 7.71
CA LYS A 106 -12.50 9.82 9.01
C LYS A 106 -11.11 10.43 8.90
N ILE A 107 -10.17 9.80 8.19
CA ILE A 107 -8.83 10.36 7.97
C ILE A 107 -8.92 11.68 7.21
N LEU A 108 -9.69 11.76 6.13
CA LEU A 108 -9.84 13.00 5.37
C LEU A 108 -10.40 14.14 6.22
N ASP A 109 -11.38 13.86 7.07
CA ASP A 109 -11.97 14.84 7.97
C ASP A 109 -10.96 15.33 9.00
N PHE A 110 -10.14 14.42 9.55
CA PHE A 110 -9.06 14.78 10.46
C PHE A 110 -7.97 15.64 9.80
N LEU A 111 -7.55 15.28 8.58
CA LEU A 111 -6.56 16.09 7.83
C LEU A 111 -7.09 17.51 7.63
N LYS A 112 -8.36 17.67 7.25
CA LYS A 112 -9.01 18.97 7.11
C LYS A 112 -9.14 19.72 8.44
N GLU A 113 -9.56 19.06 9.51
CA GLU A 113 -9.71 19.66 10.84
C GLU A 113 -8.37 20.20 11.38
N LYS A 114 -7.27 19.52 11.06
CA LYS A 114 -5.92 19.89 11.50
C LYS A 114 -5.16 20.78 10.51
N ASP A 115 -5.78 21.22 9.42
CA ASP A 115 -5.14 21.99 8.35
C ASP A 115 -3.89 21.30 7.79
N LEU A 116 -3.95 19.97 7.68
CA LEU A 116 -2.91 19.13 7.11
C LEU A 116 -3.17 18.89 5.61
N PRO A 117 -2.11 18.72 4.81
CA PRO A 117 -2.27 18.44 3.39
C PRO A 117 -2.98 17.10 3.17
N ILE A 118 -3.88 17.07 2.19
CA ILE A 118 -4.40 15.82 1.63
C ILE A 118 -3.39 15.38 0.56
N PRO A 119 -2.77 14.20 0.68
CA PRO A 119 -1.78 13.75 -0.28
C PRO A 119 -2.43 13.37 -1.62
N GLU A 120 -1.64 13.40 -2.69
CA GLU A 120 -2.07 12.96 -4.03
C GLU A 120 -2.40 11.46 -4.06
N ARG A 121 -1.69 10.67 -3.26
CA ARG A 121 -1.91 9.23 -3.08
C ARG A 121 -1.72 8.82 -1.63
N PHE A 122 -2.34 7.72 -1.25
CA PHE A 122 -2.18 7.09 0.06
C PHE A 122 -1.80 5.62 -0.12
N PHE A 123 -1.38 4.98 0.97
CA PHE A 123 -0.98 3.58 0.97
C PHE A 123 -1.93 2.76 1.85
N MET A 124 -2.08 1.50 1.49
CA MET A 124 -2.75 0.48 2.29
C MET A 124 -1.79 -0.68 2.49
N VAL A 125 -1.58 -1.05 3.75
CA VAL A 125 -0.79 -2.22 4.12
C VAL A 125 -1.74 -3.32 4.56
N PHE A 126 -1.69 -4.46 3.87
CA PHE A 126 -2.59 -5.58 4.13
C PHE A 126 -1.92 -6.57 5.06
N THR A 127 -2.44 -6.68 6.28
CA THR A 127 -1.96 -7.65 7.27
C THR A 127 -2.96 -8.80 7.38
N PRO A 128 -2.62 -10.02 6.92
CA PRO A 128 -3.50 -11.18 7.09
C PRO A 128 -3.58 -11.55 8.58
N ILE A 129 -4.78 -11.55 9.14
CA ILE A 129 -5.07 -11.97 10.51
C ILE A 129 -6.16 -13.05 10.46
N TYR A 130 -5.73 -14.30 10.62
CA TYR A 130 -6.57 -15.50 10.44
C TYR A 130 -7.17 -15.58 9.02
N ALA A 131 -8.49 -15.46 8.90
CA ALA A 131 -9.23 -15.54 7.64
C ALA A 131 -9.65 -14.16 7.12
N ASP A 132 -9.21 -13.09 7.77
CA ASP A 132 -9.55 -11.71 7.43
C ASP A 132 -8.28 -10.89 7.17
N TYR A 133 -8.42 -9.78 6.46
CA TYR A 133 -7.39 -8.75 6.35
C TYR A 133 -7.67 -7.59 7.28
N TRP A 134 -6.61 -7.07 7.90
CA TRP A 134 -6.59 -5.74 8.46
C TRP A 134 -5.80 -4.83 7.54
N VAL A 135 -6.29 -3.61 7.40
CA VAL A 135 -5.67 -2.61 6.54
C VAL A 135 -5.26 -1.41 7.37
N ASP A 136 -3.98 -1.10 7.30
CA ASP A 136 -3.46 0.19 7.72
C ASP A 136 -3.55 1.16 6.56
N PHE A 137 -4.43 2.16 6.68
CA PHE A 137 -4.38 3.32 5.82
C PHE A 137 -3.21 4.19 6.25
N ILE A 138 -2.37 4.61 5.30
CA ILE A 138 -1.21 5.46 5.55
C ILE A 138 -1.32 6.66 4.59
N PHE A 139 -1.62 7.83 5.13
CA PHE A 139 -1.74 9.08 4.40
C PHE A 139 -0.51 9.94 4.67
N PRO A 140 0.45 10.02 3.72
CA PRO A 140 1.62 10.87 3.85
C PRO A 140 1.20 12.33 4.04
N ILE A 141 1.79 12.99 5.03
CA ILE A 141 1.59 14.44 5.28
C ILE A 141 2.87 15.24 5.04
N LYS A 142 3.92 14.56 4.55
CA LYS A 142 5.18 15.10 4.06
C LYS A 142 5.54 14.44 2.72
N PRO A 143 6.42 15.06 1.92
CA PRO A 143 6.90 14.46 0.68
C PRO A 143 7.47 13.06 0.90
N ILE A 144 7.12 12.14 0.00
CA ILE A 144 7.60 10.75 -0.03
C ILE A 144 8.90 10.73 -0.83
N GLU A 145 9.85 9.89 -0.44
CA GLU A 145 11.04 9.60 -1.25
C GLU A 145 10.96 8.17 -1.80
N GLU A 146 11.09 8.03 -3.12
CA GLU A 146 11.15 6.76 -3.84
C GLU A 146 12.42 6.75 -4.70
N LYS A 147 13.23 5.70 -4.56
CA LYS A 147 14.46 5.46 -5.33
C LYS A 147 14.46 4.10 -5.99
#